data_AF-A0A3M8R318-F1
#
_entry.id   AF-A0A3M8R318-F1
#
_cell.length_a   1.000
_cell.length_b   1.000
_cell.length_c   1.000
_cell.angle_alpha   90.00
_cell.angle_beta   90.00
_cell.angle_gamma   90.00
#
_symmetry.space_group_name_H-M   'P 1'
#
loop_
_entity.id
_entity.type
_entity.pdbx_description
1 polymer ?
#
loop_
_entity_poly.entity_id
_entity_poly.type
_entity_poly.pdbx_seq_one_letter_code
_entity_poly.pdbx_strand_id
1 'polypeptide(L)'
;MRNWPISTLLTRLGFLLALILGLSACAQMVQPSPQESATGSIAVQEGRVRILALSPAVSPAQLAPARQSLAAAQAAARGGNYVLAERWTLLAQNLLDNVEIRLKEAPMEARKAALEQQITDLQSRAAATRQAINQAKAQLAKEGQ
;
A
#
# COMPACT_ATOMS: atom_id res chain seq x y z
N MET A 1 -69.25 2.43 -15.82
CA MET A 1 -69.02 1.89 -14.47
C MET A 1 -67.75 1.06 -14.49
N ARG A 2 -66.84 1.31 -13.53
CA ARG A 2 -65.75 0.43 -13.04
C ARG A 2 -64.65 0.01 -14.04
N ASN A 3 -63.38 -0.09 -13.70
CA ASN A 3 -62.57 0.25 -12.52
C ASN A 3 -61.11 0.15 -13.01
N TRP A 4 -60.28 1.15 -12.73
CA TRP A 4 -58.83 1.05 -12.96
C TRP A 4 -58.18 0.07 -11.96
N PRO A 5 -57.17 -0.72 -12.37
CA PRO A 5 -56.47 -1.60 -11.45
C PRO A 5 -55.46 -0.80 -10.62
N ILE A 6 -55.87 -0.48 -9.39
CA ILE A 6 -55.09 0.19 -8.33
C ILE A 6 -53.94 -0.70 -7.77
N SER A 7 -53.83 -1.96 -8.22
CA SER A 7 -52.93 -2.96 -7.62
C SER A 7 -51.44 -2.82 -7.95
N THR A 8 -51.05 -2.10 -9.02
CA THR A 8 -49.62 -1.96 -9.40
C THR A 8 -48.88 -0.82 -8.71
N LEU A 9 -49.59 0.13 -8.10
CA LEU A 9 -49.00 1.26 -7.38
C LEU A 9 -48.55 0.90 -5.95
N LEU A 10 -49.28 0.00 -5.29
CA LEU A 10 -49.00 -0.42 -3.90
C LEU A 10 -47.75 -1.31 -3.79
N THR A 11 -47.44 -2.12 -4.80
CA THR A 11 -46.27 -3.01 -4.79
C THR A 11 -44.95 -2.25 -4.94
N ARG A 12 -44.95 -1.12 -5.67
CA ARG A 12 -43.73 -0.30 -5.84
C ARG A 12 -43.40 0.55 -4.61
N LEU A 13 -44.40 0.91 -3.81
CA LEU A 13 -44.18 1.69 -2.58
C LEU A 13 -43.53 0.85 -1.47
N GLY A 14 -43.88 -0.44 -1.36
CA GLY A 14 -43.30 -1.35 -0.35
C GLY A 14 -41.82 -1.66 -0.60
N PHE A 15 -41.41 -1.75 -1.87
CA PHE A 15 -40.03 -2.03 -2.24
C PHE A 15 -39.09 -0.84 -1.96
N LEU A 16 -39.59 0.39 -2.11
CA LEU A 16 -38.85 1.61 -1.80
C LEU A 16 -38.63 1.80 -0.28
N LEU A 17 -39.59 1.41 0.56
CA LEU A 17 -39.47 1.48 2.01
C LEU A 17 -38.47 0.47 2.60
N ALA A 18 -38.36 -0.73 2.00
CA ALA A 18 -37.37 -1.72 2.41
C ALA A 18 -35.93 -1.31 2.05
N LEU A 19 -35.74 -0.60 0.92
CA LEU A 19 -34.43 -0.10 0.51
C LEU A 19 -33.89 1.01 1.42
N ILE A 20 -34.75 1.92 1.90
CA ILE A 20 -34.32 3.03 2.77
C ILE A 20 -33.94 2.52 4.17
N LEU A 21 -34.62 1.48 4.68
CA LEU A 21 -34.28 0.87 5.98
C LEU A 21 -33.04 -0.03 5.92
N GLY A 22 -32.69 -0.59 4.75
CA GLY A 22 -31.49 -1.42 4.58
C GLY A 22 -30.17 -0.65 4.53
N LEU A 23 -30.19 0.65 4.23
CA LEU A 23 -29.00 1.49 4.09
C LEU A 23 -28.47 2.06 5.42
N SER A 24 -29.26 2.04 6.49
CA SER A 24 -28.86 2.61 7.79
C SER A 24 -28.02 1.66 8.66
N ALA A 25 -27.80 0.41 8.23
CA ALA A 25 -27.05 -0.60 9.01
C ALA A 25 -25.52 -0.57 8.81
N CYS A 26 -24.99 0.24 7.87
CA CYS A 26 -23.55 0.33 7.62
C CYS A 26 -22.87 1.59 8.21
N ALA A 27 -23.61 2.44 8.92
CA ALA A 27 -23.08 3.71 9.42
C ALA A 27 -22.31 3.59 10.76
N GLN A 28 -22.29 2.43 11.40
CA GLN A 28 -21.40 2.20 12.55
C GLN A 28 -20.03 1.75 12.06
N MET A 29 -19.35 2.64 11.32
CA MET A 29 -17.89 2.63 11.33
C MET A 29 -17.49 2.98 12.76
N VAL A 30 -17.21 1.95 13.56
CA VAL A 30 -16.42 2.07 14.78
C VAL A 30 -15.14 2.75 14.34
N GLN A 31 -14.99 4.04 14.62
CA GLN A 31 -13.71 4.72 14.50
C GLN A 31 -12.84 4.11 15.60
N PRO A 32 -11.85 3.26 15.26
CA PRO A 32 -10.98 2.70 16.26
C PRO A 32 -10.32 3.88 16.98
N SER A 33 -10.38 3.86 18.30
CA SER A 33 -9.68 4.86 19.09
C SER A 33 -8.20 4.89 18.70
N PRO A 34 -7.49 6.02 18.86
CA PRO A 34 -6.07 6.10 18.53
C PRO A 34 -5.24 4.99 19.20
N GLN A 35 -5.63 4.55 20.41
CA GLN A 35 -5.02 3.42 21.09
C GLN A 35 -5.30 2.06 20.41
N GLU A 36 -6.50 1.81 19.92
CA GLU A 36 -6.81 0.58 19.16
C GLU A 36 -6.14 0.57 17.79
N SER A 37 -6.00 1.73 17.13
CA SER A 37 -5.24 1.83 15.87
C SER A 37 -3.75 1.56 16.08
N ALA A 38 -3.16 2.07 17.17
CA ALA A 38 -1.77 1.79 17.52
C ALA A 38 -1.55 0.32 17.87
N THR A 39 -2.41 -0.26 18.71
CA THR A 39 -2.34 -1.66 19.14
C THR A 39 -2.61 -2.62 17.97
N GLY A 40 -3.59 -2.29 17.12
CA GLY A 40 -3.89 -3.00 15.88
C GLY A 40 -2.74 -2.91 14.87
N SER A 41 -2.06 -1.75 14.77
CA SER A 41 -0.89 -1.63 13.90
C SER A 41 0.25 -2.54 14.37
N ILE A 42 0.52 -2.60 15.68
CA ILE A 42 1.54 -3.48 16.27
C ILE A 42 1.16 -4.95 16.07
N ALA A 43 -0.08 -5.35 16.34
CA ALA A 43 -0.56 -6.72 16.17
C ALA A 43 -0.58 -7.15 14.68
N VAL A 44 -0.91 -6.26 13.76
CA VAL A 44 -0.81 -6.51 12.31
C VAL A 44 0.64 -6.63 11.89
N GLN A 45 1.56 -5.87 12.50
CA GLN A 45 2.98 -5.91 12.19
C GLN A 45 3.63 -7.19 12.73
N GLU A 46 3.34 -7.60 13.96
CA GLU A 46 3.73 -8.89 14.52
C GLU A 46 3.10 -10.06 13.76
N GLY A 47 1.83 -9.97 13.40
CA GLY A 47 1.14 -10.94 12.57
C GLY A 47 1.76 -11.08 11.18
N ARG A 48 2.17 -9.97 10.55
CA ARG A 48 2.90 -9.97 9.27
C ARG A 48 4.27 -10.63 9.40
N VAL A 49 5.04 -10.30 10.45
CA VAL A 49 6.34 -10.95 10.70
C VAL A 49 6.14 -12.46 10.84
N ARG A 50 5.14 -12.89 11.62
CA ARG A 50 4.85 -14.30 11.85
C ARG A 50 4.37 -15.04 10.60
N ILE A 51 3.52 -14.43 9.76
CA ILE A 51 3.08 -15.02 8.48
C ILE A 51 4.23 -15.07 7.46
N LEU A 52 5.09 -14.05 7.43
CA LEU A 52 6.20 -13.99 6.48
C LEU A 52 7.35 -14.94 6.87
N ALA A 53 7.55 -15.18 8.17
CA ALA A 53 8.49 -16.17 8.69
C ALA A 53 8.08 -17.61 8.31
N LEU A 54 6.80 -17.87 8.04
CA LEU A 54 6.32 -19.18 7.54
C LEU A 54 6.70 -19.46 6.08
N SER A 55 7.24 -18.47 5.36
CA SER A 55 7.72 -18.65 3.98
C SER A 55 9.16 -18.12 3.84
N PRO A 56 10.15 -18.84 4.40
CA PRO A 56 11.56 -18.42 4.42
C PRO A 56 12.24 -18.49 3.05
N ALA A 57 11.56 -18.97 2.01
CA ALA A 57 12.09 -19.03 0.65
C ALA A 57 12.18 -17.61 0.04
N VAL A 58 13.28 -16.93 0.33
CA VAL A 58 13.61 -15.65 -0.28
C VAL A 58 14.37 -15.90 -1.59
N SER A 59 13.73 -15.61 -2.71
CA SER A 59 14.33 -15.77 -4.04
C SER A 59 14.53 -14.41 -4.72
N PRO A 60 15.40 -14.32 -5.74
CA PRO A 60 15.59 -13.07 -6.50
C PRO A 60 14.30 -12.47 -7.08
N ALA A 61 13.29 -13.30 -7.36
CA ALA A 61 11.99 -12.85 -7.85
C ALA A 61 11.24 -11.95 -6.84
N GLN A 62 11.52 -12.10 -5.54
CA GLN A 62 10.91 -11.27 -4.48
C GLN A 62 11.39 -9.81 -4.53
N LEU A 63 12.48 -9.51 -5.25
CA LEU A 63 12.96 -8.14 -5.48
C LEU A 63 12.23 -7.44 -6.64
N ALA A 64 11.46 -8.16 -7.46
CA ALA A 64 10.78 -7.58 -8.62
C ALA A 64 9.78 -6.46 -8.25
N PRO A 65 8.94 -6.57 -7.21
CA PRO A 65 8.05 -5.49 -6.79
C PRO A 65 8.81 -4.22 -6.37
N ALA A 66 9.93 -4.36 -5.67
CA ALA A 66 10.77 -3.23 -5.29
C ALA A 66 11.39 -2.54 -6.52
N ARG A 67 11.89 -3.33 -7.48
CA ARG A 67 12.42 -2.80 -8.76
C ARG A 67 11.35 -2.05 -9.55
N GLN A 68 10.14 -2.61 -9.64
CA GLN A 68 9.01 -1.96 -10.31
C GLN A 68 8.64 -0.64 -9.63
N SER A 69 8.61 -0.63 -8.30
CA SER A 69 8.33 0.58 -7.52
C SER A 69 9.40 1.66 -7.72
N LEU A 70 10.68 1.29 -7.79
CA LEU A 70 11.76 2.25 -8.14
C LEU A 70 11.63 2.78 -9.56
N ALA A 71 11.30 1.93 -10.53
CA ALA A 71 11.06 2.37 -11.90
C ALA A 71 9.86 3.35 -11.99
N ALA A 72 8.78 3.07 -11.25
CA ALA A 72 7.63 3.96 -11.14
C ALA A 72 7.98 5.29 -10.46
N ALA A 73 8.80 5.27 -9.41
CA ALA A 73 9.30 6.49 -8.76
C ALA A 73 10.09 7.36 -9.74
N GLN A 74 11.01 6.76 -10.50
CA GLN A 74 11.80 7.46 -11.51
C GLN A 74 10.96 7.99 -12.67
N ALA A 75 9.92 7.25 -13.09
CA ALA A 75 8.98 7.72 -14.09
C ALA A 75 8.17 8.93 -13.59
N ALA A 76 7.64 8.86 -12.36
CA ALA A 76 6.91 9.95 -11.74
C ALA A 76 7.77 11.20 -11.54
N ALA A 77 9.03 11.03 -11.10
CA ALA A 77 9.98 12.14 -10.94
C ALA A 77 10.30 12.82 -12.28
N ARG A 78 10.54 12.04 -13.34
CA ARG A 78 10.73 12.57 -14.71
C ARG A 78 9.50 13.30 -15.24
N GLY A 79 8.30 12.86 -14.85
CA GLY A 79 7.04 13.54 -15.14
C GLY A 79 6.74 14.74 -14.24
N GLY A 80 7.66 15.16 -13.36
CA GLY A 80 7.48 16.28 -12.44
C GLY A 80 6.52 16.00 -11.27
N ASN A 81 5.98 14.79 -11.15
CA ASN A 81 5.10 14.42 -10.05
C ASN A 81 5.91 13.91 -8.85
N TYR A 82 6.54 14.84 -8.14
CA TYR A 82 7.45 14.53 -7.03
C TYR A 82 6.77 13.91 -5.82
N VAL A 83 5.48 14.20 -5.58
CA VAL A 83 4.71 13.57 -4.48
C VAL A 83 4.49 12.09 -4.78
N LEU A 84 4.08 11.76 -6.01
CA LEU A 84 3.90 10.37 -6.42
C LEU A 84 5.25 9.63 -6.46
N ALA A 85 6.30 10.29 -6.94
CA ALA A 85 7.65 9.72 -6.95
C ALA A 85 8.15 9.35 -5.54
N GLU A 86 7.89 10.20 -4.55
CA GLU A 86 8.23 9.93 -3.16
C GLU A 86 7.46 8.75 -2.58
N ARG A 87 6.14 8.65 -2.88
CA ARG A 87 5.33 7.50 -2.47
C ARG A 87 5.84 6.18 -3.05
N TRP A 88 6.19 6.15 -4.32
CA TRP A 88 6.78 4.96 -4.96
C TRP A 88 8.15 4.61 -4.39
N THR A 89 8.96 5.61 -4.04
CA THR A 89 10.26 5.40 -3.39
C THR A 89 10.10 4.79 -2.01
N LEU A 90 9.14 5.27 -1.21
CA LEU A 90 8.81 4.70 0.10
C LEU A 90 8.27 3.28 -0.01
N LEU A 91 7.44 2.99 -1.02
CA LEU A 91 6.97 1.62 -1.25
C LEU A 91 8.14 0.68 -1.58
N ALA A 92 9.07 1.10 -2.45
CA ALA A 92 10.25 0.32 -2.76
C ALA A 92 11.09 0.01 -1.52
N GLN A 93 11.30 1.00 -0.64
CA GLN A 93 12.03 0.82 0.62
C GLN A 93 11.34 -0.20 1.53
N ASN A 94 10.03 -0.05 1.79
CA ASN A 94 9.28 -0.99 2.61
C ASN A 94 9.33 -2.43 2.06
N LEU A 95 9.31 -2.60 0.73
CA LEU A 95 9.43 -3.90 0.09
C LEU A 95 10.83 -4.50 0.27
N LEU A 96 11.89 -3.69 0.13
CA LEU A 96 13.27 -4.13 0.35
C LEU A 96 13.50 -4.53 1.81
N ASP A 97 13.05 -3.71 2.76
CA ASP A 97 13.18 -3.98 4.20
C ASP A 97 12.47 -5.28 4.58
N ASN A 98 11.30 -5.52 3.98
CA ASN A 98 10.56 -6.77 4.19
C ASN A 98 11.33 -8.00 3.70
N VAL A 99 11.93 -7.91 2.51
CA VAL A 99 12.74 -8.99 1.93
C VAL A 99 14.02 -9.19 2.75
N GLU A 100 14.64 -8.12 3.24
CA GLU A 100 15.84 -8.18 4.07
C GLU A 100 15.57 -8.87 5.42
N ILE A 101 14.46 -8.53 6.10
CA ILE A 101 14.05 -9.17 7.36
C ILE A 101 13.88 -10.69 7.14
N ARG A 102 13.15 -11.09 6.11
CA ARG A 102 12.94 -12.51 5.78
C ARG A 102 14.24 -13.23 5.41
N LEU A 103 15.17 -12.54 4.75
CA LEU A 103 16.46 -13.10 4.36
C LEU A 103 17.38 -13.32 5.58
N LYS A 104 17.29 -12.45 6.58
CA LYS A 104 18.01 -12.62 7.86
C LYS A 104 17.52 -13.86 8.61
N GLU A 105 16.22 -14.12 8.60
CA GLU A 105 15.59 -15.28 9.25
C GLU A 105 15.70 -16.58 8.44
N ALA A 106 16.03 -16.50 7.15
CA ALA A 106 16.20 -17.67 6.30
C ALA A 106 17.48 -18.46 6.66
N PRO A 107 17.44 -19.81 6.57
CA PRO A 107 18.63 -20.65 6.75
C PRO A 107 19.74 -20.25 5.77
N MET A 108 21.00 -20.53 6.13
CA MET A 108 22.18 -20.18 5.34
C MET A 108 22.18 -20.92 3.99
N GLU A 109 21.68 -20.24 2.96
CA GLU A 109 21.65 -20.71 1.58
C GLU A 109 22.84 -20.15 0.78
N ALA A 110 23.37 -20.93 -0.18
CA ALA A 110 24.49 -20.53 -1.04
C ALA A 110 24.23 -19.23 -1.85
N ARG A 111 22.98 -18.78 -1.95
CA ARG A 111 22.55 -17.57 -2.67
C ARG A 111 22.33 -16.35 -1.79
N LYS A 112 22.47 -16.48 -0.46
CA LYS A 112 22.18 -15.42 0.51
C LYS A 112 23.01 -14.16 0.27
N ALA A 113 24.34 -14.30 0.15
CA ALA A 113 25.25 -13.18 -0.10
C ALA A 113 24.94 -12.42 -1.41
N ALA A 114 24.62 -13.16 -2.49
CA ALA A 114 24.25 -12.55 -3.77
C ALA A 114 22.92 -11.79 -3.70
N LEU A 115 22.01 -12.22 -2.83
CA LEU A 115 20.73 -11.54 -2.61
C LEU A 115 20.89 -10.32 -1.69
N GLU A 116 21.70 -10.42 -0.64
CA GLU A 116 22.08 -9.30 0.23
C GLU A 116 22.70 -8.16 -0.60
N GLN A 117 23.65 -8.48 -1.48
CA GLN A 117 24.24 -7.48 -2.38
C GLN A 117 23.19 -6.80 -3.26
N GLN A 118 22.24 -7.56 -3.82
CA GLN A 118 21.17 -6.98 -4.64
C GLN A 118 20.24 -6.08 -3.82
N ILE A 119 19.97 -6.42 -2.56
CA ILE A 119 19.17 -5.59 -1.66
C ILE A 119 19.92 -4.28 -1.38
N THR A 120 21.20 -4.34 -1.02
CA THR A 120 22.04 -3.16 -0.78
C THR A 120 22.10 -2.24 -2.01
N ASP A 121 22.30 -2.80 -3.20
CA ASP A 121 22.30 -2.03 -4.45
C ASP A 121 20.95 -1.32 -4.68
N LEU A 122 19.82 -1.99 -4.42
CA LEU A 122 18.50 -1.40 -4.58
C LEU A 122 18.20 -0.35 -3.51
N GLN A 123 18.64 -0.55 -2.27
CA GLN A 123 18.53 0.44 -1.19
C GLN A 123 19.33 1.71 -1.52
N SER A 124 20.55 1.56 -2.04
CA SER A 124 21.36 2.68 -2.53
C SER A 124 20.65 3.47 -3.63
N ARG A 125 20.06 2.78 -4.62
CA ARG A 125 19.26 3.42 -5.69
C ARG A 125 18.02 4.13 -5.15
N ALA A 126 17.34 3.56 -4.14
CA ALA A 126 16.21 4.19 -3.49
C ALA A 126 16.62 5.49 -2.79
N ALA A 127 17.74 5.47 -2.05
CA ALA A 127 18.29 6.65 -1.39
C ALA A 127 18.67 7.74 -2.39
N ALA A 128 19.36 7.39 -3.48
CA ALA A 128 19.71 8.32 -4.55
C ALA A 128 18.46 8.93 -5.21
N THR A 129 17.44 8.12 -5.48
CA THR A 129 16.16 8.59 -6.04
C THR A 129 15.48 9.59 -5.11
N ARG A 130 15.45 9.29 -3.80
CA ARG A 130 14.89 10.20 -2.79
C ARG A 130 15.66 11.53 -2.72
N GLN A 131 16.99 11.47 -2.77
CA GLN A 131 17.83 12.66 -2.77
C GLN A 131 17.55 13.56 -4.00
N ALA A 132 17.47 12.96 -5.19
CA ALA A 132 17.16 13.69 -6.42
C ALA A 132 15.77 14.36 -6.35
N ILE A 133 14.76 13.66 -5.82
CA ILE A 133 13.42 14.22 -5.60
C ILE A 133 13.46 15.42 -4.65
N ASN A 134 14.19 15.31 -3.54
CA ASN A 134 14.31 16.38 -2.55
C ASN A 134 15.01 17.60 -3.14
N GLN A 135 16.07 17.40 -3.92
CA GLN A 135 16.78 18.47 -4.62
C GLN A 135 15.86 19.18 -5.63
N ALA A 136 15.10 18.42 -6.43
CA ALA A 136 14.16 18.99 -7.39
C ALA A 136 13.05 19.80 -6.71
N LYS A 137 12.48 19.29 -5.62
CA LYS A 137 11.50 20.02 -4.79
C LYS A 137 12.07 21.33 -4.25
N ALA A 138 13.29 21.28 -3.72
CA ALA A 138 13.95 22.47 -3.17
C ALA A 138 14.26 23.52 -4.25
N GLN A 139 14.64 23.09 -5.46
CA GLN A 139 14.89 24.00 -6.57
C GLN A 139 13.59 24.69 -7.02
N LEU A 140 12.50 23.95 -7.17
CA LEU A 140 11.19 24.52 -7.52
C LEU A 140 10.68 25.51 -6.46
N ALA A 141 10.94 25.26 -5.18
CA ALA A 141 10.58 26.18 -4.11
C ALA A 141 11.37 27.50 -4.17
N LYS A 142 12.60 27.49 -4.70
CA LYS A 142 13.41 28.71 -4.91
C LYS A 142 12.98 29.49 -6.15
N GLU A 143 12.59 28.80 -7.22
CA GLU A 143 12.15 29.42 -8.47
C GLU A 143 10.73 30.00 -8.40
N GLY A 144 9.92 29.55 -7.45
CA GLY A 144 8.59 30.09 -7.17
C GLY A 144 8.58 31.28 -6.19
N GLN A 145 9.74 31.75 -5.74
CA GLN A 145 9.94 32.97 -4.93
C GLN A 145 10.40 34.12 -5.81
#